data_AF-A0A9X3WDD2-F1
#
_entry.id   AF-A0A9X3WDD2-F1
#
_cell.length_a   1.000
_cell.length_b   1.000
_cell.length_c   1.000
_cell.angle_alpha   90.00
_cell.angle_beta   90.00
_cell.angle_gamma   90.00
#
_symmetry.space_group_name_H-M   'P 1'
#
loop_
_entity.id
_entity.type
_entity.pdbx_description
1 polymer ?
#
loop_
_entity_poly.entity_id
_entity_poly.type
_entity_poly.pdbx_seq_one_letter_code
_entity_poly.pdbx_strand_id
1 'polypeptide(L)'
;MANNRMFKMEQLSLDSFLDDVNEWDNVASSTKINNQSTDLRQDRKRFPIHIVQDFTRFIEYIEKEPVPITKTAEYIYEKSLPKLNECMSVKAENVTANSQQIHYPYIHFFYHIALAGRLVEKTLLDSTTPRLLITDLSRVFYKLTDTEKYLFLLETFWVDVNWKRLLDKKVSGVHDILPDVFNILISEKLKSGLQLDKERLLSNLTFDWNYLFLYLEWLGIWMCEEDQARIDDYGSEKYYFVKSIALTSFGKKVVPILVEARNIKKWNIPLRKEYGEVNPLPGSELPDIDVLHTSRKINKVPPFYRAFSDIFDKRDIGNTIPRSY
;
A
#
# COMPACT_ATOMS: atom_id res chain seq x y z
N MET A 1 36.55 -42.06 -11.67
CA MET A 1 35.84 -41.21 -12.66
C MET A 1 34.58 -40.70 -11.99
N ALA A 2 34.59 -39.46 -11.49
CA ALA A 2 33.47 -38.83 -10.81
C ALA A 2 32.86 -37.78 -11.75
N ASN A 3 31.58 -37.94 -12.07
CA ASN A 3 30.85 -37.05 -12.98
C ASN A 3 30.15 -35.96 -12.16
N ASN A 4 30.66 -34.74 -12.26
CA ASN A 4 30.12 -33.56 -11.58
C ASN A 4 29.07 -32.92 -12.51
N ARG A 5 27.77 -33.16 -12.25
CA ARG A 5 26.68 -32.44 -12.94
C ARG A 5 26.40 -31.15 -12.19
N MET A 6 27.01 -30.08 -12.70
CA MET A 6 26.74 -28.71 -12.32
C MET A 6 25.33 -28.33 -12.79
N PHE A 7 24.38 -28.19 -11.85
CA PHE A 7 23.07 -27.61 -12.12
C PHE A 7 23.27 -26.11 -12.37
N LYS A 8 23.16 -25.71 -13.64
CA LYS A 8 23.06 -24.31 -14.04
C LYS A 8 21.61 -23.90 -13.77
N MET A 9 21.35 -23.23 -12.65
CA MET A 9 20.09 -22.52 -12.44
C MET A 9 20.09 -21.32 -13.40
N GLU A 10 19.43 -21.46 -14.54
CA GLU A 10 19.05 -20.31 -15.35
C GLU A 10 18.02 -19.51 -14.55
N GLN A 11 18.37 -18.25 -14.24
CA GLN A 11 17.42 -17.28 -13.73
C GLN A 11 16.38 -17.05 -14.82
N LEU A 12 15.16 -17.56 -14.62
CA LEU A 12 14.00 -17.17 -15.43
C LEU A 12 13.74 -15.68 -15.18
N SER A 13 14.22 -14.83 -16.08
CA SER A 13 13.93 -13.40 -16.06
C SER A 13 12.49 -13.16 -16.48
N LEU A 14 11.79 -12.26 -15.79
CA LEU A 14 10.43 -11.82 -16.12
C LEU A 14 10.27 -11.39 -17.60
N ASP A 15 11.36 -11.00 -18.26
CA ASP A 15 11.36 -10.65 -19.68
C ASP A 15 11.00 -11.84 -20.60
N SER A 16 11.38 -13.08 -20.25
CA SER A 16 10.98 -14.26 -21.05
C SER A 16 9.50 -14.61 -20.87
N PHE A 17 8.84 -14.04 -19.85
CA PHE A 17 7.44 -14.24 -19.54
C PHE A 17 6.52 -13.27 -20.31
N LEU A 18 7.02 -12.12 -20.76
CA LEU A 18 6.23 -11.12 -21.51
C LEU A 18 5.96 -11.49 -22.98
N ASP A 19 6.69 -12.46 -23.51
CA ASP A 19 6.55 -12.92 -24.90
C ASP A 19 5.35 -13.87 -25.10
N ASP A 20 4.90 -14.58 -24.05
CA ASP A 20 3.83 -15.58 -24.11
C ASP A 20 2.40 -15.01 -23.91
N VAL A 21 2.26 -13.72 -23.55
CA VAL A 21 0.97 -13.11 -23.16
C VAL A 21 0.05 -12.77 -24.35
N ASN A 22 0.44 -13.07 -25.60
CA ASN A 22 -0.24 -12.56 -26.80
C ASN A 22 -1.46 -13.38 -27.31
N GLU A 23 -1.81 -14.54 -26.76
CA GLU A 23 -2.79 -15.43 -27.42
C GLU A 23 -4.19 -15.52 -26.80
N TRP A 24 -4.47 -14.96 -25.62
CA TRP A 24 -5.61 -15.43 -24.79
C TRP A 24 -6.78 -14.45 -24.64
N ASP A 25 -7.05 -13.63 -25.65
CA ASP A 25 -8.27 -12.81 -25.73
C ASP A 25 -9.43 -13.59 -26.37
N ASN A 26 -9.98 -14.58 -25.67
CA ASN A 26 -11.34 -15.07 -25.87
C ASN A 26 -11.78 -15.86 -24.64
N VAL A 27 -13.02 -15.65 -24.20
CA VAL A 27 -13.71 -16.30 -23.05
C VAL A 27 -13.66 -15.49 -21.75
N ALA A 28 -14.59 -14.54 -21.60
CA ALA A 28 -15.28 -14.29 -20.34
C ALA A 28 -16.56 -13.47 -20.58
N SER A 29 -17.67 -14.17 -20.84
CA SER A 29 -19.02 -13.62 -20.73
C SER A 29 -19.80 -14.43 -19.70
N SER A 30 -20.57 -13.70 -18.89
CA SER A 30 -21.51 -14.13 -17.85
C SER A 30 -20.93 -14.35 -16.46
N THR A 31 -21.34 -13.48 -15.53
CA THR A 31 -22.14 -13.85 -14.33
C THR A 31 -22.74 -12.57 -13.73
N LYS A 32 -24.03 -12.62 -13.38
CA LYS A 32 -24.80 -11.53 -12.75
C LYS A 32 -24.42 -11.42 -11.27
N ILE A 33 -24.11 -10.20 -10.79
CA ILE A 33 -23.90 -9.92 -9.36
C ILE A 33 -24.77 -8.72 -8.93
N ASN A 34 -25.32 -8.85 -7.71
CA ASN A 34 -26.26 -7.98 -6.98
C ASN A 34 -26.05 -6.46 -7.09
N ASN A 35 -27.16 -5.73 -7.14
CA ASN A 35 -27.26 -4.30 -7.46
C ASN A 35 -26.79 -3.30 -6.37
N GLN A 36 -26.31 -3.74 -5.20
CA GLN A 36 -25.75 -2.83 -4.18
C GLN A 36 -24.22 -2.71 -4.25
N SER A 37 -23.51 -3.75 -4.69
CA SER A 37 -22.05 -3.71 -4.86
C SER A 37 -21.62 -3.04 -6.18
N THR A 38 -22.53 -2.92 -7.13
CA THR A 38 -22.30 -2.25 -8.41
C THR A 38 -22.14 -0.73 -8.29
N ASP A 39 -22.76 -0.09 -7.30
CA ASP A 39 -22.72 1.37 -7.13
C ASP A 39 -21.36 1.81 -6.57
N LEU A 40 -20.87 1.13 -5.52
CA LEU A 40 -19.53 1.32 -4.97
C LEU A 40 -18.41 0.98 -5.96
N ARG A 41 -18.61 -0.02 -6.85
CA ARG A 41 -17.63 -0.36 -7.89
C ARG A 41 -17.63 0.63 -9.05
N GLN A 42 -18.75 1.30 -9.35
CA GLN A 42 -18.79 2.37 -10.35
C GLN A 42 -18.18 3.68 -9.83
N ASP A 43 -18.37 4.02 -8.55
CA ASP A 43 -17.75 5.20 -7.94
C ASP A 43 -16.21 5.09 -7.83
N ARG A 44 -15.68 3.87 -7.68
CA ARG A 44 -14.22 3.58 -7.68
C ARG A 44 -13.49 3.89 -8.99
N LYS A 45 -14.19 4.29 -10.06
CA LYS A 45 -13.57 4.78 -11.30
C LYS A 45 -13.14 6.26 -11.24
N ARG A 46 -13.54 6.99 -10.18
CA ARG A 46 -13.25 8.42 -9.95
C ARG A 46 -12.17 8.60 -8.88
N PHE A 47 -11.73 9.85 -8.67
CA PHE A 47 -10.78 10.23 -7.62
C PHE A 47 -11.20 9.60 -6.27
N PRO A 48 -10.29 8.92 -5.54
CA PRO A 48 -10.63 8.10 -4.38
C PRO A 48 -10.90 8.95 -3.11
N ILE A 49 -11.95 9.77 -3.14
CA ILE A 49 -12.26 10.70 -2.05
C ILE A 49 -12.62 10.00 -0.72
N HIS A 50 -13.19 8.79 -0.80
CA HIS A 50 -13.65 8.06 0.38
C HIS A 50 -12.51 7.74 1.36
N ILE A 51 -11.31 7.42 0.86
CA ILE A 51 -10.16 7.13 1.73
C ILE A 51 -9.72 8.36 2.52
N VAL A 52 -9.81 9.56 1.90
CA VAL A 52 -9.49 10.83 2.55
C VAL A 52 -10.51 11.13 3.66
N GLN A 53 -11.80 10.93 3.37
CA GLN A 53 -12.87 11.15 4.34
C GLN A 53 -12.77 10.20 5.53
N ASP A 54 -12.58 8.91 5.28
CA ASP A 54 -12.46 7.92 6.34
C ASP A 54 -11.18 8.09 7.15
N PHE A 55 -10.05 8.42 6.51
CA PHE A 55 -8.83 8.73 7.24
C PHE A 55 -9.00 9.98 8.12
N THR A 56 -9.71 11.00 7.63
CA THR A 56 -10.04 12.18 8.44
C THR A 56 -10.87 11.80 9.66
N ARG A 57 -11.89 10.95 9.51
CA ARG A 57 -12.69 10.41 10.63
C ARG A 57 -11.84 9.60 11.61
N PHE A 58 -10.88 8.82 11.11
CA PHE A 58 -9.95 8.07 11.94
C PHE A 58 -9.10 8.99 12.83
N ILE A 59 -8.53 10.05 12.27
CA ILE A 59 -7.74 11.05 13.02
C ILE A 59 -8.64 11.77 14.04
N GLU A 60 -9.84 12.21 13.65
CA GLU A 60 -10.80 12.84 14.57
C GLU A 60 -11.23 11.92 15.72
N TYR A 61 -11.34 10.62 15.47
CA TYR A 61 -11.66 9.64 16.52
C TYR A 61 -10.55 9.59 17.57
N ILE A 62 -9.28 9.53 17.13
CA ILE A 62 -8.12 9.52 18.03
C ILE A 62 -8.01 10.84 18.81
N GLU A 63 -8.37 11.97 18.20
CA GLU A 63 -8.41 13.27 18.88
C GLU A 63 -9.42 13.31 20.02
N LYS A 64 -10.60 12.71 19.82
CA LYS A 64 -11.72 12.74 20.77
C LYS A 64 -11.58 11.70 21.88
N GLU A 65 -11.07 10.51 21.55
CA GLU A 65 -10.96 9.39 22.48
C GLU A 65 -9.51 8.91 22.59
N PRO A 66 -8.88 8.91 23.79
CA PRO A 66 -7.53 8.38 23.96
C PRO A 66 -7.49 6.87 23.67
N VAL A 67 -7.00 6.48 22.50
CA VAL A 67 -7.01 5.09 22.02
C VAL A 67 -5.86 4.30 22.67
N PRO A 68 -6.13 3.29 23.53
CA PRO A 68 -5.10 2.48 24.13
C PRO A 68 -4.47 1.53 23.11
N ILE A 69 -3.16 1.30 23.25
CA ILE A 69 -2.40 0.33 22.46
C ILE A 69 -1.76 -0.73 23.36
N THR A 70 -1.62 -1.94 22.82
CA THR A 70 -1.00 -3.08 23.50
C THR A 70 0.49 -2.83 23.74
N LYS A 71 1.06 -3.38 24.82
CA LYS A 71 2.48 -3.16 25.14
C LYS A 71 3.43 -3.86 24.18
N THR A 72 3.05 -5.05 23.71
CA THR A 72 3.96 -5.94 22.98
C THR A 72 3.91 -5.69 21.47
N ALA A 73 2.72 -5.68 20.88
CA ALA A 73 2.54 -5.45 19.45
C ALA A 73 2.36 -3.97 19.10
N GLU A 74 2.12 -3.12 20.12
CA GLU A 74 1.83 -1.69 19.97
C GLU A 74 0.58 -1.38 19.11
N TYR A 75 -0.25 -2.38 18.86
CA TYR A 75 -1.52 -2.23 18.14
C TYR A 75 -2.64 -1.71 19.03
N ILE A 76 -3.64 -1.07 18.40
CA ILE A 76 -4.89 -0.64 19.01
C ILE A 76 -5.53 -1.83 19.73
N TYR A 77 -5.94 -1.60 20.98
CA TYR A 77 -6.64 -2.61 21.77
C TYR A 77 -7.94 -3.05 21.11
N GLU A 78 -8.23 -4.34 21.16
CA GLU A 78 -9.42 -4.98 20.58
C GLU A 78 -10.73 -4.26 20.95
N LYS A 79 -10.84 -3.75 22.18
CA LYS A 79 -12.03 -3.06 22.69
C LYS A 79 -12.34 -1.75 21.97
N SER A 80 -11.36 -1.12 21.32
CA SER A 80 -11.54 0.14 20.57
C SER A 80 -11.87 -0.11 19.09
N LEU A 81 -11.57 -1.29 18.56
CA LEU A 81 -11.70 -1.58 17.14
C LEU A 81 -13.15 -1.61 16.63
N PRO A 82 -14.14 -2.17 17.35
CA PRO A 82 -15.53 -2.15 16.88
C PRO A 82 -16.07 -0.73 16.67
N LYS A 83 -15.81 0.17 17.62
CA LYS A 83 -16.24 1.58 17.50
C LYS A 83 -15.56 2.28 16.32
N LEU A 84 -14.26 2.09 16.15
CA LEU A 84 -13.52 2.61 15.00
C LEU A 84 -14.08 2.07 13.68
N ASN A 85 -14.39 0.78 13.60
CA ASN A 85 -14.94 0.13 12.41
C ASN A 85 -16.30 0.72 12.02
N GLU A 86 -17.15 1.03 12.99
CA GLU A 86 -18.44 1.69 12.75
C GLU A 86 -18.32 3.12 12.21
N CYS A 87 -17.20 3.80 12.45
CA CYS A 87 -16.93 5.14 11.92
C CYS A 87 -16.45 5.13 10.46
N MET A 88 -16.08 3.97 9.90
CA MET A 88 -15.53 3.85 8.55
C MET A 88 -16.61 3.51 7.52
N SER A 89 -16.44 3.99 6.28
CA SER A 89 -17.30 3.55 5.17
C SER A 89 -16.98 2.13 4.70
N VAL A 90 -15.71 1.70 4.81
CA VAL A 90 -15.28 0.32 4.58
C VAL A 90 -15.19 -0.40 5.92
N LYS A 91 -16.11 -1.34 6.14
CA LYS A 91 -16.19 -2.14 7.38
C LYS A 91 -15.54 -3.50 7.20
N ALA A 92 -14.90 -3.99 8.25
CA ALA A 92 -14.60 -5.41 8.39
C ALA A 92 -15.88 -6.15 8.82
N GLU A 93 -16.34 -7.12 8.04
CA GLU A 93 -17.61 -7.84 8.27
C GLU A 93 -17.44 -9.14 9.07
N ASN A 94 -16.27 -9.78 8.97
CA ASN A 94 -15.97 -11.07 9.61
C ASN A 94 -15.11 -10.93 10.88
N VAL A 95 -15.49 -9.99 11.76
CA VAL A 95 -14.73 -9.68 12.98
C VAL A 95 -15.56 -9.92 14.24
N THR A 96 -14.90 -10.40 15.28
CA THR A 96 -15.49 -10.63 16.60
C THR A 96 -15.02 -9.57 17.60
N ALA A 97 -15.63 -9.52 18.78
CA ALA A 97 -15.22 -8.58 19.84
C ALA A 97 -13.76 -8.75 20.32
N ASN A 98 -13.14 -9.91 20.06
CA ASN A 98 -11.76 -10.22 20.43
C ASN A 98 -10.80 -10.19 19.21
N SER A 99 -11.29 -9.80 18.04
CA SER A 99 -10.48 -9.69 16.84
C SER A 99 -9.42 -8.60 17.04
N GLN A 100 -8.16 -8.95 16.82
CA GLN A 100 -7.04 -8.01 16.88
C GLN A 100 -7.00 -7.07 15.67
N GLN A 101 -6.23 -5.97 15.76
CA GLN A 101 -6.14 -4.93 14.72
C GLN A 101 -5.87 -5.47 13.31
N ILE A 102 -5.07 -6.54 13.17
CA ILE A 102 -4.76 -7.15 11.86
C ILE A 102 -5.99 -7.68 11.11
N HIS A 103 -7.08 -8.01 11.81
CA HIS A 103 -8.35 -8.45 11.21
C HIS A 103 -9.25 -7.27 10.81
N TYR A 104 -8.79 -6.03 11.03
CA TYR A 104 -9.44 -4.81 10.57
C TYR A 104 -8.51 -4.12 9.57
N PRO A 105 -8.39 -4.62 8.32
CA PRO A 105 -7.27 -4.25 7.46
C PRO A 105 -7.27 -2.76 7.10
N TYR A 106 -8.45 -2.13 7.04
CA TYR A 106 -8.60 -0.70 6.77
C TYR A 106 -8.14 0.19 7.93
N ILE A 107 -8.54 -0.17 9.16
CA ILE A 107 -8.05 0.49 10.38
C ILE A 107 -6.55 0.24 10.54
N HIS A 108 -6.09 -0.98 10.27
CA HIS A 108 -4.68 -1.34 10.31
C HIS A 108 -3.86 -0.47 9.36
N PHE A 109 -4.33 -0.30 8.12
CA PHE A 109 -3.74 0.60 7.14
C PHE A 109 -3.64 2.03 7.65
N PHE A 110 -4.75 2.61 8.14
CA PHE A 110 -4.77 3.98 8.67
C PHE A 110 -3.89 4.19 9.89
N TYR A 111 -3.84 3.21 10.80
CA TYR A 111 -2.92 3.23 11.93
C TYR A 111 -1.46 3.38 11.48
N HIS A 112 -1.05 2.61 10.47
CA HIS A 112 0.32 2.68 9.95
C HIS A 112 0.59 4.00 9.22
N ILE A 113 -0.36 4.51 8.46
CA ILE A 113 -0.25 5.81 7.78
C ILE A 113 -0.15 6.95 8.79
N ALA A 114 -1.02 6.97 9.81
CA ALA A 114 -1.05 8.04 10.81
C ALA A 114 0.26 8.13 11.61
N LEU A 115 0.85 6.98 11.95
CA LEU A 115 2.14 6.91 12.63
C LEU A 115 3.30 7.30 11.71
N ALA A 116 3.38 6.74 10.51
CA ALA A 116 4.45 7.04 9.56
C ALA A 116 4.42 8.51 9.11
N GLY A 117 3.22 9.05 8.95
CA GLY A 117 2.95 10.46 8.64
C GLY A 117 3.08 11.40 9.84
N ARG A 118 3.39 10.87 11.03
CA ARG A 118 3.55 11.63 12.29
C ARG A 118 2.34 12.47 12.69
N LEU A 119 1.15 12.14 12.21
CA LEU A 119 -0.09 12.78 12.67
C LEU A 119 -0.49 12.29 14.05
N VAL A 120 -0.05 11.08 14.37
CA VAL A 120 -0.26 10.41 15.66
C VAL A 120 1.08 9.92 16.18
N GLU A 121 1.24 9.93 17.50
CA GLU A 121 2.38 9.33 18.19
C GLU A 121 1.93 8.37 19.29
N LYS A 122 2.83 7.46 19.65
CA LYS A 122 2.65 6.53 20.78
C LYS A 122 3.24 7.16 22.03
N THR A 123 2.45 7.31 23.08
CA THR A 123 2.90 7.92 24.33
C THR A 123 2.50 7.10 25.56
N LEU A 124 3.24 7.29 26.65
CA LEU A 124 2.92 6.76 27.98
C LEU A 124 2.40 7.93 28.84
N LEU A 125 1.09 8.14 28.86
CA LEU A 125 0.46 9.18 29.69
C LEU A 125 0.52 8.83 31.19
N ASP A 126 0.13 7.60 31.55
CA ASP A 126 -0.11 7.22 32.95
C ASP A 126 0.61 5.92 33.34
N SER A 127 1.91 5.83 33.05
CA SER A 127 2.88 4.76 33.42
C SER A 127 2.50 3.28 33.18
N THR A 128 1.30 2.98 32.68
CA THR A 128 0.70 1.63 32.72
C THR A 128 0.22 1.15 31.37
N THR A 129 -0.34 2.03 30.52
CA THR A 129 -0.84 1.64 29.19
C THR A 129 -0.47 2.70 28.15
N PRO A 130 0.29 2.34 27.11
CA PRO A 130 0.59 3.26 26.02
C PRO A 130 -0.68 3.60 25.24
N ARG A 131 -0.75 4.83 24.72
CA ARG A 131 -1.90 5.35 23.96
C ARG A 131 -1.46 6.08 22.70
N LEU A 132 -2.37 6.18 21.75
CA LEU A 132 -2.24 7.06 20.60
C LEU A 132 -2.66 8.48 20.99
N LEU A 133 -1.83 9.46 20.62
CA LEU A 133 -2.15 10.88 20.73
C LEU A 133 -1.91 11.59 19.41
N ILE A 134 -2.75 12.60 19.15
CA ILE A 134 -2.62 13.51 18.03
C ILE A 134 -1.43 14.44 18.23
N THR A 135 -0.67 14.68 17.16
CA THR A 135 0.43 15.67 17.15
C THR A 135 -0.04 17.00 16.58
N ASP A 136 0.78 18.06 16.72
CA ASP A 136 0.50 19.36 16.10
C ASP A 136 0.43 19.31 14.56
N LEU A 137 1.03 18.29 13.93
CA LEU A 137 0.99 18.12 12.46
C LEU A 137 -0.41 17.79 11.95
N SER A 138 -1.28 17.24 12.78
CA SER A 138 -2.70 17.03 12.45
C SER A 138 -3.41 18.33 12.08
N ARG A 139 -3.09 19.44 12.76
CA ARG A 139 -3.67 20.76 12.47
C ARG A 139 -3.28 21.27 11.09
N VAL A 140 -2.09 20.90 10.63
CA VAL A 140 -1.63 21.19 9.27
C VAL A 140 -2.39 20.29 8.29
N PHE A 141 -2.51 18.99 8.59
CA PHE A 141 -3.28 18.04 7.79
C PHE A 141 -4.73 18.49 7.56
N TYR A 142 -5.42 18.98 8.59
CA TYR A 142 -6.81 19.43 8.46
C TYR A 142 -7.01 20.61 7.51
N LYS A 143 -5.98 21.45 7.34
CA LYS A 143 -6.00 22.63 6.44
C LYS A 143 -5.75 22.29 4.98
N LEU A 144 -5.28 21.07 4.69
CA LEU A 144 -5.03 20.61 3.33
C LEU A 144 -6.35 20.41 2.57
N THR A 145 -6.31 20.63 1.25
CA THR A 145 -7.41 20.24 0.36
C THR A 145 -7.54 18.72 0.30
N ASP A 146 -8.64 18.20 -0.23
CA ASP A 146 -8.81 16.75 -0.36
C ASP A 146 -7.77 16.11 -1.29
N THR A 147 -7.34 16.81 -2.34
CA THR A 147 -6.25 16.39 -3.22
C THR A 147 -4.92 16.35 -2.48
N GLU A 148 -4.61 17.38 -1.68
CA GLU A 148 -3.38 17.43 -0.88
C GLU A 148 -3.38 16.35 0.20
N LYS A 149 -4.52 16.08 0.85
CA LYS A 149 -4.68 14.97 1.80
C LYS A 149 -4.47 13.63 1.11
N TYR A 150 -5.07 13.42 -0.07
CA TYR A 150 -4.84 12.19 -0.84
C TYR A 150 -3.36 11.99 -1.16
N LEU A 151 -2.69 13.02 -1.66
CA LEU A 151 -1.26 12.97 -1.97
C LEU A 151 -0.41 12.73 -0.73
N PHE A 152 -0.79 13.28 0.42
CA PHE A 152 -0.17 12.96 1.70
C PHE A 152 -0.34 11.48 2.06
N LEU A 153 -1.53 10.89 1.89
CA LEU A 153 -1.75 9.46 2.16
C LEU A 153 -0.91 8.58 1.24
N LEU A 154 -0.91 8.89 -0.06
CA LEU A 154 -0.14 8.16 -1.06
C LEU A 154 1.37 8.29 -0.81
N GLU A 155 1.88 9.50 -0.58
CA GLU A 155 3.28 9.74 -0.23
C GLU A 155 3.67 8.97 1.03
N THR A 156 2.88 9.10 2.11
CA THR A 156 3.19 8.45 3.39
C THR A 156 3.22 6.93 3.22
N PHE A 157 2.24 6.36 2.52
CA PHE A 157 2.20 4.94 2.21
C PHE A 157 3.46 4.49 1.43
N TRP A 158 3.84 5.27 0.42
CA TRP A 158 4.87 4.89 -0.54
C TRP A 158 6.29 5.11 0.01
N VAL A 159 6.50 6.21 0.74
CA VAL A 159 7.81 6.70 1.19
C VAL A 159 8.13 6.28 2.61
N ASP A 160 7.17 6.43 3.53
CA ASP A 160 7.44 6.38 4.97
C ASP A 160 6.97 5.09 5.65
N VAL A 161 5.91 4.46 5.14
CA VAL A 161 5.39 3.22 5.74
C VAL A 161 6.37 2.07 5.50
N ASN A 162 6.67 1.35 6.59
CA ASN A 162 7.41 0.10 6.53
C ASN A 162 6.44 -1.02 6.13
N TRP A 163 6.46 -1.42 4.86
CA TRP A 163 5.52 -2.42 4.32
C TRP A 163 5.69 -3.81 4.94
N LYS A 164 6.91 -4.14 5.38
CA LYS A 164 7.19 -5.39 6.10
C LYS A 164 6.46 -5.43 7.45
N ARG A 165 6.43 -4.32 8.19
CA ARG A 165 5.63 -4.18 9.42
C ARG A 165 4.13 -4.14 9.13
N LEU A 166 3.71 -3.39 8.10
CA LEU A 166 2.32 -3.29 7.68
C LEU A 166 1.71 -4.66 7.30
N LEU A 167 2.51 -5.55 6.71
CA LEU A 167 2.06 -6.89 6.32
C LEU A 167 2.32 -7.96 7.38
N ASP A 168 2.87 -7.58 8.55
CA ASP A 168 3.31 -8.48 9.63
C ASP A 168 4.24 -9.62 9.12
N LYS A 169 5.20 -9.27 8.25
CA LYS A 169 6.13 -10.24 7.62
C LYS A 169 7.57 -10.06 8.10
N LYS A 170 8.33 -11.17 8.05
CA LYS A 170 9.78 -11.17 8.34
C LYS A 170 10.65 -10.88 7.11
N VAL A 171 10.15 -11.14 5.92
CA VAL A 171 10.78 -10.83 4.63
C VAL A 171 9.65 -10.48 3.67
N SER A 172 9.82 -9.45 2.83
CA SER A 172 8.82 -9.08 1.83
C SER A 172 9.52 -8.77 0.51
N GLY A 173 9.38 -9.68 -0.46
CA GLY A 173 9.80 -9.47 -1.86
C GLY A 173 8.85 -8.56 -2.65
N VAL A 174 7.84 -7.97 -1.99
CA VAL A 174 6.84 -7.11 -2.63
C VAL A 174 7.51 -5.97 -3.40
N HIS A 175 8.51 -5.30 -2.82
CA HIS A 175 9.19 -4.16 -3.45
C HIS A 175 9.96 -4.55 -4.71
N ASP A 176 10.34 -5.83 -4.83
CA ASP A 176 11.02 -6.36 -6.00
C ASP A 176 10.06 -6.71 -7.13
N ILE A 177 8.91 -7.30 -6.79
CA ILE A 177 7.92 -7.80 -7.77
C ILE A 177 6.89 -6.74 -8.17
N LEU A 178 6.57 -5.78 -7.30
CA LEU A 178 5.53 -4.77 -7.58
C LEU A 178 5.78 -3.93 -8.84
N PRO A 179 7.01 -3.42 -9.10
CA PRO A 179 7.28 -2.68 -10.34
C PRO A 179 7.00 -3.50 -11.60
N ASP A 180 7.31 -4.80 -11.57
CA ASP A 180 7.08 -5.72 -12.67
C ASP A 180 5.58 -5.94 -12.92
N VAL A 181 4.81 -6.14 -11.84
CA VAL A 181 3.34 -6.21 -11.92
C VAL A 181 2.75 -4.92 -12.46
N PHE A 182 3.28 -3.76 -12.06
CA PHE A 182 2.86 -2.47 -12.61
C PHE A 182 3.19 -2.33 -14.10
N ASN A 183 4.39 -2.73 -14.54
CA ASN A 183 4.77 -2.70 -15.96
C ASN A 183 3.86 -3.59 -16.81
N ILE A 184 3.54 -4.79 -16.32
CA ILE A 184 2.58 -5.69 -16.94
C ILE A 184 1.21 -5.01 -17.07
N LEU A 185 0.72 -4.40 -15.99
CA LEU A 185 -0.60 -3.73 -15.95
C LEU A 185 -0.69 -2.47 -16.81
N ILE A 186 0.42 -1.74 -17.00
CA ILE A 186 0.48 -0.57 -17.90
C ILE A 186 0.46 -1.02 -19.37
N SER A 187 0.98 -2.21 -19.67
CA SER A 187 1.07 -2.68 -21.05
C SER A 187 -0.32 -2.76 -21.71
N GLU A 188 -0.43 -2.23 -22.94
CA GLU A 188 -1.71 -2.17 -23.68
C GLU A 188 -2.28 -3.56 -24.04
N LYS A 189 -1.49 -4.61 -23.83
CA LYS A 189 -1.87 -6.01 -24.06
C LYS A 189 -2.92 -6.51 -23.08
N LEU A 190 -3.01 -5.94 -21.87
CA LEU A 190 -3.98 -6.36 -20.85
C LEU A 190 -5.21 -5.45 -20.82
N LYS A 191 -6.09 -5.59 -21.82
CA LYS A 191 -7.35 -4.85 -21.86
C LYS A 191 -8.32 -5.24 -20.73
N SER A 192 -8.23 -6.46 -20.22
CA SER A 192 -9.15 -7.07 -19.25
C SER A 192 -8.61 -7.18 -17.82
N GLY A 193 -7.36 -6.75 -17.56
CA GLY A 193 -6.68 -6.92 -16.28
C GLY A 193 -5.79 -8.17 -16.23
N LEU A 194 -5.04 -8.32 -15.13
CA LEU A 194 -4.12 -9.43 -14.90
C LEU A 194 -4.81 -10.53 -14.09
N GLN A 195 -4.84 -11.75 -14.62
CA GLN A 195 -5.36 -12.95 -13.94
C GLN A 195 -4.23 -13.61 -13.15
N LEU A 196 -4.32 -13.56 -11.81
CA LEU A 196 -3.30 -14.05 -10.89
C LEU A 196 -3.51 -15.52 -10.50
N ASP A 197 -4.75 -16.01 -10.55
CA ASP A 197 -5.10 -17.40 -10.25
C ASP A 197 -4.70 -18.37 -11.36
N LYS A 198 -4.74 -17.91 -12.62
CA LYS A 198 -4.37 -18.71 -13.80
C LYS A 198 -2.86 -18.86 -13.98
N GLU A 199 -2.08 -17.91 -13.45
CA GLU A 199 -0.63 -17.86 -13.62
C GLU A 199 0.10 -18.37 -12.38
N ARG A 200 0.52 -19.64 -12.38
CA ARG A 200 1.13 -20.29 -11.22
C ARG A 200 2.34 -19.53 -10.66
N LEU A 201 3.19 -18.98 -11.52
CA LEU A 201 4.38 -18.24 -11.07
C LEU A 201 3.99 -16.93 -10.38
N LEU A 202 3.12 -16.13 -11.01
CA LEU A 202 2.63 -14.88 -10.43
C LEU A 202 1.86 -15.14 -9.12
N SER A 203 0.98 -16.14 -9.11
CA SER A 203 0.23 -16.58 -7.92
C SER A 203 1.16 -16.88 -6.73
N ASN A 204 2.32 -17.49 -7.00
CA ASN A 204 3.32 -17.79 -5.97
C ASN A 204 4.09 -16.53 -5.54
N LEU A 205 4.50 -15.68 -6.50
CA LEU A 205 5.23 -14.45 -6.22
C LEU A 205 4.38 -13.43 -5.45
N THR A 206 3.06 -13.44 -5.67
CA THR A 206 2.11 -12.54 -5.01
C THR A 206 1.39 -13.19 -3.83
N PHE A 207 1.71 -14.43 -3.47
CA PHE A 207 1.04 -15.18 -2.42
C PHE A 207 1.01 -14.42 -1.08
N ASP A 208 2.13 -13.78 -0.73
CA ASP A 208 2.30 -13.08 0.54
C ASP A 208 1.89 -11.60 0.50
N TRP A 209 1.30 -11.12 -0.59
CA TRP A 209 0.88 -9.72 -0.69
C TRP A 209 -0.33 -9.42 0.21
N ASN A 210 -1.19 -10.41 0.49
CA ASN A 210 -2.29 -10.30 1.45
C ASN A 210 -3.12 -9.00 1.24
N TYR A 211 -3.35 -8.24 2.31
CA TYR A 211 -4.11 -6.99 2.26
C TYR A 211 -3.45 -5.85 1.49
N LEU A 212 -2.21 -5.99 1.01
CA LEU A 212 -1.61 -5.00 0.09
C LEU A 212 -2.49 -4.76 -1.13
N PHE A 213 -3.13 -5.82 -1.64
CA PHE A 213 -4.09 -5.72 -2.73
C PHE A 213 -5.21 -4.74 -2.43
N LEU A 214 -5.79 -4.83 -1.22
CA LEU A 214 -6.82 -3.91 -0.76
C LEU A 214 -6.28 -2.50 -0.53
N TYR A 215 -5.06 -2.35 0.00
CA TYR A 215 -4.45 -1.04 0.25
C TYR A 215 -4.28 -0.24 -1.04
N LEU A 216 -3.77 -0.90 -2.09
CA LEU A 216 -3.64 -0.29 -3.41
C LEU A 216 -5.02 -0.04 -4.07
N GLU A 217 -6.00 -0.90 -3.83
CA GLU A 217 -7.38 -0.65 -4.27
C GLU A 217 -8.00 0.57 -3.60
N TRP A 218 -7.88 0.73 -2.28
CA TRP A 218 -8.43 1.87 -1.56
C TRP A 218 -7.76 3.18 -1.94
N LEU A 219 -6.47 3.14 -2.30
CA LEU A 219 -5.75 4.28 -2.87
C LEU A 219 -6.16 4.58 -4.32
N GLY A 220 -7.08 3.79 -4.90
CA GLY A 220 -7.61 3.97 -6.25
C GLY A 220 -6.69 3.47 -7.36
N ILE A 221 -5.65 2.69 -7.05
CA ILE A 221 -4.66 2.23 -8.03
C ILE A 221 -5.26 1.16 -8.96
N TRP A 222 -5.87 0.13 -8.38
CA TRP A 222 -6.52 -0.94 -9.13
C TRP A 222 -7.83 -1.35 -8.47
N MET A 223 -8.55 -2.27 -9.11
CA MET A 223 -9.63 -3.04 -8.49
C MET A 223 -9.20 -4.49 -8.41
N CYS A 224 -9.56 -5.16 -7.32
CA CYS A 224 -9.34 -6.58 -7.14
C CYS A 224 -10.64 -7.37 -7.34
N GLU A 225 -10.51 -8.57 -7.89
CA GLU A 225 -11.50 -9.62 -7.76
C GLU A 225 -11.03 -10.60 -6.69
N GLU A 226 -11.80 -10.76 -5.63
CA GLU A 226 -11.47 -11.64 -4.51
C GLU A 226 -11.53 -13.13 -4.89
N ASP A 227 -10.57 -13.91 -4.38
CA ASP A 227 -10.55 -15.36 -4.52
C ASP A 227 -11.15 -16.07 -3.30
N GLN A 228 -12.48 -15.96 -3.16
CA GLN A 228 -13.20 -16.52 -2.01
C GLN A 228 -12.93 -18.02 -1.83
N ALA A 229 -12.87 -18.79 -2.93
CA ALA A 229 -12.60 -20.23 -2.87
C ALA A 229 -11.25 -20.53 -2.21
N ARG A 230 -10.20 -19.78 -2.59
CA ARG A 230 -8.88 -19.93 -1.99
C ARG A 230 -8.81 -19.43 -0.55
N ILE A 231 -9.55 -18.37 -0.21
CA ILE A 231 -9.66 -17.86 1.17
C ILE A 231 -10.30 -18.94 2.05
N ASP A 232 -11.40 -19.53 1.60
CA ASP A 232 -12.13 -20.59 2.30
C ASP A 232 -11.25 -21.85 2.45
N ASP A 233 -10.57 -22.27 1.39
CA ASP A 233 -9.66 -23.44 1.39
C ASP A 233 -8.46 -23.26 2.32
N TYR A 234 -7.90 -22.05 2.39
CA TYR A 234 -6.76 -21.77 3.26
C TYR A 234 -7.17 -21.66 4.73
N GLY A 235 -8.41 -21.25 5.01
CA GLY A 235 -9.02 -21.27 6.34
C GLY A 235 -8.40 -20.29 7.35
N SER A 236 -7.66 -19.27 6.89
CA SER A 236 -7.07 -18.26 7.76
C SER A 236 -7.55 -16.87 7.41
N GLU A 237 -8.26 -16.25 8.35
CA GLU A 237 -8.79 -14.89 8.26
C GLU A 237 -7.72 -13.80 8.07
N LYS A 238 -6.43 -14.14 8.22
CA LYS A 238 -5.31 -13.20 8.04
C LYS A 238 -4.83 -13.09 6.59
N TYR A 239 -5.28 -14.00 5.73
CA TYR A 239 -4.85 -14.07 4.35
C TYR A 239 -5.96 -13.54 3.44
N TYR A 240 -5.54 -12.79 2.44
CA TYR A 240 -6.42 -12.25 1.42
C TYR A 240 -5.85 -12.63 0.06
N PHE A 241 -6.67 -13.30 -0.75
CA PHE A 241 -6.30 -13.76 -2.07
C PHE A 241 -7.16 -13.08 -3.13
N VAL A 242 -6.56 -12.84 -4.29
CA VAL A 242 -7.19 -12.20 -5.42
C VAL A 242 -7.06 -13.08 -6.66
N LYS A 243 -8.14 -13.19 -7.42
CA LYS A 243 -8.18 -13.85 -8.72
C LYS A 243 -7.59 -12.96 -9.80
N SER A 244 -7.98 -11.70 -9.80
CA SER A 244 -7.57 -10.76 -10.83
C SER A 244 -7.42 -9.34 -10.29
N ILE A 245 -6.58 -8.55 -10.96
CA ILE A 245 -6.40 -7.13 -10.69
C ILE A 245 -6.45 -6.32 -11.99
N ALA A 246 -7.03 -5.13 -11.96
CA ALA A 246 -7.09 -4.24 -13.12
C ALA A 246 -6.93 -2.78 -12.71
N LEU A 247 -6.10 -2.02 -13.44
CA LEU A 247 -5.94 -0.59 -13.16
C LEU A 247 -7.26 0.16 -13.34
N THR A 248 -7.56 1.04 -12.39
CA THR A 248 -8.65 2.00 -12.56
C THR A 248 -8.25 3.06 -13.59
N SER A 249 -9.21 3.87 -14.06
CA SER A 249 -8.92 5.03 -14.90
C SER A 249 -7.95 6.02 -14.23
N PHE A 250 -8.02 6.12 -12.91
CA PHE A 250 -7.14 6.95 -12.10
C PHE A 250 -5.76 6.30 -11.94
N GLY A 251 -5.72 5.01 -11.64
CA GLY A 251 -4.50 4.21 -11.55
C GLY A 251 -3.67 4.21 -12.82
N LYS A 252 -4.30 4.16 -14.00
CA LYS A 252 -3.61 4.30 -15.30
C LYS A 252 -2.81 5.61 -15.44
N LYS A 253 -3.20 6.67 -14.72
CA LYS A 253 -2.48 7.94 -14.70
C LYS A 253 -1.40 7.98 -13.60
N VAL A 254 -1.68 7.36 -12.46
CA VAL A 254 -0.82 7.39 -11.27
C VAL A 254 0.34 6.38 -11.36
N VAL A 255 0.08 5.17 -11.83
CA VAL A 255 1.07 4.07 -11.83
C VAL A 255 2.31 4.37 -12.67
N PRO A 256 2.22 4.94 -13.89
CA PRO A 256 3.42 5.32 -14.64
C PRO A 256 4.33 6.27 -13.84
N ILE A 257 3.74 7.25 -13.13
CA ILE A 257 4.47 8.17 -12.26
C ILE A 257 5.14 7.42 -11.10
N LEU A 258 4.45 6.45 -10.49
CA LEU A 258 4.99 5.63 -9.40
C LEU A 258 6.15 4.73 -9.84
N VAL A 259 6.10 4.18 -11.05
CA VAL A 259 7.15 3.33 -11.61
C VAL A 259 8.39 4.15 -11.98
N GLU A 260 8.19 5.25 -12.72
CA GLU A 260 9.27 6.00 -13.35
C GLU A 260 9.85 7.07 -12.41
N ALA A 261 9.00 7.98 -11.93
CA ALA A 261 9.43 9.17 -11.19
C ALA A 261 9.48 8.94 -9.67
N ARG A 262 8.72 7.98 -9.15
CA ARG A 262 8.62 7.66 -7.73
C ARG A 262 8.96 6.19 -7.43
N ASN A 263 9.90 5.59 -8.16
CA ASN A 263 10.23 4.18 -8.00
C ASN A 263 10.41 3.76 -6.52
N ILE A 264 9.66 2.74 -6.09
CA ILE A 264 9.58 2.34 -4.67
C ILE A 264 10.95 2.00 -4.07
N LYS A 265 11.87 1.41 -4.84
CA LYS A 265 13.22 1.05 -4.35
C LYS A 265 14.07 2.27 -4.03
N LYS A 266 13.84 3.39 -4.74
CA LYS A 266 14.53 4.68 -4.49
C LYS A 266 13.80 5.53 -3.45
N TRP A 267 12.48 5.43 -3.35
CA TRP A 267 11.67 6.34 -2.54
C TRP A 267 11.29 5.79 -1.17
N ASN A 268 11.15 4.48 -0.98
CA ASN A 268 10.78 3.92 0.32
C ASN A 268 11.96 3.95 1.31
N ILE A 269 11.86 4.80 2.33
CA ILE A 269 12.88 5.00 3.35
C ILE A 269 13.10 3.74 4.18
N PRO A 270 12.06 3.08 4.73
CA PRO A 270 12.25 1.86 5.51
C PRO A 270 12.97 0.76 4.75
N LEU A 271 12.63 0.56 3.47
CA LEU A 271 13.29 -0.42 2.61
C LEU A 271 14.79 -0.11 2.44
N ARG A 272 15.14 1.15 2.17
CA ARG A 272 16.55 1.56 2.02
C ARG A 272 17.34 1.39 3.31
N LYS A 273 16.73 1.67 4.46
CA LYS A 273 17.33 1.38 5.77
C LYS A 273 17.56 -0.12 5.99
N GLU A 274 16.63 -0.97 5.53
CA GLU A 274 16.79 -2.43 5.57
C GLU A 274 17.96 -2.92 4.70
N TYR A 275 18.23 -2.24 3.59
CA TYR A 275 19.42 -2.46 2.77
C TYR A 275 20.70 -1.78 3.29
N GLY A 276 20.67 -1.22 4.50
CA GLY A 276 21.87 -0.72 5.19
C GLY A 276 22.14 0.77 5.01
N GLU A 277 21.25 1.53 4.35
CA GLU A 277 21.44 2.97 4.23
C GLU A 277 21.07 3.70 5.53
N VAL A 278 22.00 4.48 6.10
CA VAL A 278 21.83 5.11 7.42
C VAL A 278 20.81 6.26 7.37
N ASN A 279 20.93 7.14 6.39
CA ASN A 279 20.09 8.34 6.23
C ASN A 279 19.59 8.48 4.79
N PRO A 280 18.69 7.57 4.33
CA PRO A 280 18.24 7.59 2.95
C PRO A 280 17.41 8.85 2.65
N LEU A 281 17.78 9.53 1.57
CA LEU A 281 17.02 10.64 1.03
C LEU A 281 16.09 10.12 -0.08
N PRO A 282 14.75 10.20 0.06
CA PRO A 282 13.82 9.67 -0.93
C PRO A 282 14.15 10.11 -2.35
N GLY A 283 14.17 9.17 -3.29
CA GLY A 283 14.42 9.45 -4.71
C GLY A 283 15.85 9.80 -5.07
N SER A 284 16.78 9.87 -4.10
CA SER A 284 18.21 9.96 -4.40
C SER A 284 18.69 8.68 -5.08
N GLU A 285 19.82 8.77 -5.79
CA GLU A 285 20.49 7.58 -6.29
C GLU A 285 20.88 6.65 -5.15
N LEU A 286 20.76 5.34 -5.42
CA LEU A 286 21.17 4.32 -4.47
C LEU A 286 22.70 4.41 -4.26
N PRO A 287 23.18 4.09 -3.05
CA PRO A 287 24.62 3.96 -2.83
C PRO A 287 25.16 2.85 -3.73
N ASP A 288 26.32 3.10 -4.35
CA ASP A 288 27.07 2.01 -4.97
C ASP A 288 27.55 1.10 -3.83
N ILE A 289 27.43 -0.21 -4.01
CA ILE A 289 27.76 -1.22 -2.98
C ILE A 289 29.22 -1.05 -2.48
N ASP A 290 30.09 -0.44 -3.30
CA ASP A 290 31.51 -0.22 -3.00
C ASP A 290 31.86 1.12 -2.32
N VAL A 291 30.91 2.04 -2.06
CA VAL A 291 31.25 3.39 -1.56
C VAL A 291 30.42 3.78 -0.34
N LEU A 292 30.77 3.20 0.83
CA LEU A 292 30.12 3.48 2.11
C LEU A 292 30.50 4.83 2.76
N HIS A 293 31.35 5.67 2.16
CA HIS A 293 31.97 6.79 2.91
C HIS A 293 32.06 8.17 2.23
N THR A 294 31.38 8.45 1.11
CA THR A 294 31.38 9.81 0.55
C THR A 294 30.12 10.59 0.89
N SER A 295 30.29 11.72 1.58
CA SER A 295 29.28 12.76 1.77
C SER A 295 28.85 13.33 0.42
N ARG A 296 27.79 12.77 -0.18
CA ARG A 296 27.19 13.29 -1.40
C ARG A 296 26.58 14.66 -1.12
N LYS A 297 26.84 15.64 -2.01
CA LYS A 297 26.15 16.93 -2.00
C LYS A 297 24.65 16.67 -2.10
N ILE A 298 23.91 17.10 -1.07
CA ILE A 298 22.46 16.95 -1.01
C ILE A 298 21.83 17.92 -2.02
N ASN A 299 21.52 17.44 -3.21
CA ASN A 299 20.58 18.15 -4.08
C ASN A 299 19.21 18.11 -3.40
N LYS A 300 18.48 19.25 -3.41
CA LYS A 300 17.13 19.29 -2.85
C LYS A 300 16.27 18.23 -3.52
N VAL A 301 15.80 17.26 -2.74
CA VAL A 301 14.85 16.25 -3.20
C VAL A 301 13.56 16.96 -3.63
N PRO A 302 13.08 16.77 -4.87
CA PRO A 302 11.81 17.36 -5.28
C PRO A 302 10.66 16.79 -4.43
N PRO A 303 9.65 17.60 -4.08
CA PRO A 303 8.49 17.10 -3.33
C PRO A 303 7.80 15.93 -4.05
N PHE A 304 7.26 14.98 -3.29
CA PHE A 304 6.60 13.80 -3.87
C PHE A 304 5.49 14.18 -4.85
N TYR A 305 4.61 15.10 -4.46
CA TYR A 305 3.48 15.56 -5.27
C TYR A 305 3.88 16.18 -6.62
N ARG A 306 5.12 16.67 -6.77
CA ARG A 306 5.54 17.41 -7.96
C ARG A 306 5.40 16.58 -9.25
N ALA A 307 5.59 15.27 -9.18
CA ALA A 307 5.45 14.40 -10.35
C ALA A 307 3.99 14.18 -10.78
N PHE A 308 3.02 14.61 -9.96
CA PHE A 308 1.59 14.49 -10.20
C PHE A 308 0.97 15.80 -10.70
N SER A 309 1.78 16.81 -11.04
CA SER A 309 1.29 18.13 -11.45
C SER A 309 0.46 18.13 -12.73
N ASP A 310 0.59 17.08 -13.54
CA ASP A 310 -0.09 16.98 -14.83
C ASP A 310 -1.44 16.26 -14.70
N ILE A 311 -1.69 15.62 -13.55
CA ILE A 311 -2.94 14.89 -13.28
C ILE A 311 -3.88 15.63 -12.31
N PHE A 312 -3.37 16.61 -11.56
CA PHE A 312 -4.13 17.43 -10.61
C PHE A 312 -4.05 18.92 -10.98
N ASP A 313 -5.09 19.69 -10.63
CA ASP A 313 -5.07 21.14 -10.81
C ASP A 313 -3.98 21.76 -9.92
N LYS A 314 -3.17 22.66 -10.48
CA LYS A 314 -2.08 23.36 -9.77
C LYS A 314 -2.56 24.10 -8.52
N ARG A 315 -3.83 24.51 -8.48
CA ARG A 315 -4.45 25.16 -7.32
C ARG A 315 -4.67 24.19 -6.15
N ASP A 316 -4.77 22.90 -6.44
CA ASP A 316 -5.01 21.83 -5.48
C ASP A 316 -3.70 21.11 -5.07
N ILE A 317 -2.55 21.62 -5.51
CA ILE A 317 -1.22 21.08 -5.18
C ILE A 317 -0.26 22.22 -4.84
N GLY A 318 -0.17 22.57 -3.56
CA GLY A 318 0.78 23.61 -3.13
C GLY A 318 1.27 23.46 -1.70
N ASN A 319 0.48 22.81 -0.86
CA ASN A 319 0.78 22.61 0.55
C ASN A 319 1.12 21.15 0.82
N THR A 320 2.13 20.95 1.65
CA THR A 320 2.53 19.65 2.16
C THR A 320 2.85 19.76 3.64
N ILE A 321 2.67 18.66 4.35
CA ILE A 321 3.13 18.57 5.73
C ILE A 321 4.67 18.51 5.73
N PRO A 322 5.35 19.33 6.55
CA PRO A 322 6.80 19.29 6.66
C PRO A 322 7.31 17.89 7.01
N ARG A 323 8.31 17.42 6.27
CA ARG A 323 8.99 16.15 6.51
C ARG A 323 10.39 16.42 7.05
N SER A 324 10.79 15.64 8.04
CA SER A 324 12.16 15.62 8.57
C SER A 324 12.90 14.44 7.94
N TYR A 325 13.59 14.69 6.83
CA TYR A 325 14.50 13.72 6.20
C TYR A 325 15.94 13.98 6.65
#